data_AF-A0A2N2IIH4-F1
#
_entry.id   AF-A0A2N2IIH4-F1
#
_cell.length_a   1.000
_cell.length_b   1.000
_cell.length_c   1.000
_cell.angle_alpha   90.00
_cell.angle_beta   90.00
_cell.angle_gamma   90.00
#
_symmetry.space_group_name_H-M   'P 1'
#
loop_
_entity.id
_entity.type
_entity.pdbx_description
1 polymer ?
#
loop_
_entity_poly.entity_id
_entity_poly.type
_entity_poly.pdbx_seq_one_letter_code
_entity_poly.pdbx_strand_id
1 'polypeptide(L)'
;GVCVMCTQGPGGDATLCANDPDGPVCMSGPGGSLFCGCITDSDCGAYNSGRVCDTTVQLCIDGCRGMGGNICPTELVCTSPDTTIGDCIVDTGTGGAGGGTGGTGGTGGTAASGGSGGGVSAAPDESGDDGGCACTTAGSKGWGGTFAAGLFAFGAVALMRRRRR
;
A
#
# COMPACT_ATOMS: atom_id res chain seq x y z
N GLY A 1 0.45 17.74 -18.57
CA GLY A 1 0.68 17.80 -17.12
C GLY A 1 1.22 16.45 -16.71
N VAL A 2 2.11 16.40 -15.72
CA VAL A 2 2.56 15.13 -15.13
C VAL A 2 1.57 14.83 -14.00
N CYS A 3 0.86 13.70 -14.05
CA CYS A 3 0.05 13.25 -12.92
C CYS A 3 1.01 12.75 -11.84
N VAL A 4 1.20 13.53 -10.79
CA VAL A 4 1.93 13.12 -9.59
C VAL A 4 0.90 12.58 -8.60
N MET A 5 1.03 11.32 -8.18
CA MET A 5 0.11 10.68 -7.22
C MET A 5 0.20 11.28 -5.82
N CYS A 6 1.32 11.92 -5.49
CA CYS A 6 1.53 12.64 -4.24
C CYS A 6 2.65 13.65 -4.44
N THR A 7 2.85 14.57 -3.48
CA THR A 7 3.99 15.51 -3.50
C THR A 7 4.80 15.41 -2.21
N GLN A 8 6.13 15.39 -2.31
CA GLN A 8 7.03 15.32 -1.15
C GLN A 8 7.48 16.73 -0.71
N GLY A 9 7.72 16.93 0.59
CA GLY A 9 8.34 18.13 1.16
C GLY A 9 7.45 18.91 2.14
N PRO A 10 7.90 20.08 2.63
CA PRO A 10 7.20 20.87 3.65
C PRO A 10 5.81 21.39 3.24
N GLY A 11 5.53 21.41 1.94
CA GLY A 11 4.21 21.70 1.36
C GLY A 11 3.71 20.58 0.45
N GLY A 12 4.27 19.38 0.62
CA GLY A 12 3.83 18.18 -0.08
C GLY A 12 2.50 17.67 0.47
N ASP A 13 1.77 16.95 -0.35
CA ASP A 13 0.48 16.34 -0.03
C ASP A 13 0.57 14.81 -0.22
N ALA A 14 0.51 14.10 0.90
CA ALA A 14 0.42 12.64 0.96
C ALA A 14 -1.02 12.16 1.20
N THR A 15 -2.02 13.05 1.30
CA THR A 15 -3.41 12.65 1.54
C THR A 15 -3.97 11.79 0.41
N LEU A 16 -3.43 11.94 -0.80
CA LEU A 16 -3.73 11.08 -1.93
C LEU A 16 -3.29 9.63 -1.73
N CYS A 17 -2.29 9.37 -0.89
CA CYS A 17 -1.84 8.02 -0.54
C CYS A 17 -2.60 7.42 0.64
N ALA A 18 -3.39 8.19 1.40
CA ALA A 18 -3.92 7.75 2.70
C ALA A 18 -4.74 6.44 2.66
N ASN A 19 -5.36 6.14 1.52
CA ASN A 19 -6.13 4.91 1.28
C ASN A 19 -5.54 4.05 0.15
N ASP A 20 -4.33 4.35 -0.29
CA ASP A 20 -3.68 3.63 -1.37
C ASP A 20 -3.27 2.22 -0.88
N PRO A 21 -3.54 1.16 -1.65
CA PRO A 21 -3.20 -0.21 -1.27
C PRO A 21 -1.69 -0.41 -1.11
N ASP A 22 -0.86 0.31 -1.86
CA ASP A 22 0.59 0.21 -1.83
C ASP A 22 1.18 0.89 -0.58
N GLY A 23 0.44 1.80 0.05
CA GLY A 23 0.73 2.35 1.37
C GLY A 23 0.53 3.86 1.49
N PRO A 24 0.41 4.38 2.73
CA PRO A 24 0.01 5.77 2.98
C PRO A 24 1.11 6.80 2.81
N VAL A 25 2.35 6.37 2.53
CA VAL A 25 3.52 7.25 2.51
C VAL A 25 3.83 7.68 1.09
N CYS A 26 3.98 9.00 0.88
CA CYS A 26 4.47 9.51 -0.40
C CYS A 26 5.99 9.35 -0.49
N MET A 27 6.45 8.55 -1.45
CA MET A 27 7.87 8.21 -1.59
C MET A 27 8.45 8.61 -2.93
N SER A 28 9.76 8.80 -2.94
CA SER A 28 10.53 9.20 -4.11
C SER A 28 11.21 7.98 -4.72
N GLY A 29 10.80 7.62 -5.93
CA GLY A 29 11.34 6.53 -6.71
C GLY A 29 12.50 6.96 -7.62
N PRO A 30 13.07 6.00 -8.36
CA PRO A 30 14.10 6.28 -9.34
C PRO A 30 13.66 7.34 -10.35
N GLY A 31 14.57 8.24 -10.70
CA GLY A 31 14.29 9.32 -11.66
C GLY A 31 13.37 10.43 -11.13
N GLY A 32 13.12 10.51 -9.82
CA GLY A 32 12.26 11.54 -9.22
C GLY A 32 10.77 11.29 -9.44
N SER A 33 10.40 10.04 -9.75
CA SER A 33 9.00 9.61 -9.71
C SER A 33 8.49 9.65 -8.27
N LEU A 34 7.21 9.95 -8.10
CA LEU A 34 6.55 9.90 -6.79
C LEU A 34 5.48 8.82 -6.82
N PHE A 35 5.45 7.98 -5.78
CA PHE A 35 4.50 6.87 -5.64
C PHE A 35 4.07 6.72 -4.18
N CYS A 36 2.94 6.04 -3.98
CA CYS A 36 2.43 5.70 -2.65
C CYS A 36 3.04 4.37 -2.22
N GLY A 37 3.48 4.30 -0.96
CA GLY A 37 4.22 3.16 -0.46
C GLY A 37 4.33 3.17 1.06
N CYS A 38 5.34 2.47 1.56
CA CYS A 38 5.58 2.31 2.99
C CYS A 38 7.07 2.34 3.33
N ILE A 39 7.37 2.66 4.59
CA ILE A 39 8.73 2.59 5.15
C ILE A 39 8.81 1.48 6.20
N THR A 40 7.70 1.24 6.91
CA THR A 40 7.57 0.30 8.02
C THR A 40 6.24 -0.45 7.96
N ASP A 41 6.16 -1.61 8.60
CA ASP A 41 4.93 -2.41 8.62
C ASP A 41 3.73 -1.64 9.21
N SER A 42 3.95 -0.74 10.17
CA SER A 42 2.90 0.10 10.75
C SER A 42 2.26 1.07 9.74
N ASP A 43 2.93 1.37 8.64
CA ASP A 43 2.35 2.16 7.55
C ASP A 43 1.30 1.33 6.78
N CYS A 44 1.48 0.00 6.72
CA CYS A 44 0.61 -0.90 5.99
C CYS A 44 -0.68 -1.28 6.72
N GLY A 45 -0.86 -0.80 7.95
CA GLY A 45 -2.08 -0.95 8.70
C GLY A 45 -1.84 -1.33 10.15
N ALA A 46 -2.90 -1.84 10.79
CA ALA A 46 -2.84 -2.31 12.16
C ALA A 46 -1.88 -3.50 12.30
N TYR A 47 -1.44 -3.74 13.54
CA TYR A 47 -0.52 -4.83 13.88
C TYR A 47 -1.00 -6.21 13.41
N ASN A 48 -2.31 -6.48 13.38
CA ASN A 48 -2.91 -7.74 12.92
C ASN A 48 -3.57 -7.65 11.54
N SER A 49 -3.09 -6.73 10.68
CA SER A 49 -3.68 -6.49 9.36
C SER A 49 -3.43 -7.61 8.34
N GLY A 50 -2.43 -8.47 8.56
CA GLY A 50 -1.95 -9.40 7.54
C GLY A 50 -1.28 -8.71 6.36
N ARG A 51 -0.81 -7.46 6.56
CA ARG A 51 -0.01 -6.73 5.57
C ARG A 51 1.28 -6.23 6.19
N VAL A 52 2.36 -6.30 5.44
CA VAL A 52 3.70 -5.85 5.84
C VAL A 52 4.29 -4.93 4.78
N CYS A 53 5.26 -4.13 5.18
CA CYS A 53 6.01 -3.32 4.23
C CYS A 53 7.17 -4.13 3.68
N ASP A 54 7.17 -4.43 2.37
CA ASP A 54 8.37 -4.92 1.71
C ASP A 54 9.32 -3.74 1.48
N THR A 55 10.32 -3.61 2.33
CA THR A 55 11.30 -2.51 2.27
C THR A 55 12.20 -2.56 1.04
N THR A 56 12.16 -3.63 0.24
CA THR A 56 12.92 -3.74 -1.01
C THR A 56 12.25 -2.96 -2.12
N VAL A 57 10.93 -3.16 -2.30
CA VAL A 57 10.13 -2.47 -3.32
C VAL A 57 9.37 -1.26 -2.75
N GLN A 58 9.35 -1.15 -1.43
CA GLN A 58 8.70 -0.14 -0.62
C GLN A 58 7.18 -0.08 -0.84
N LEU A 59 6.54 -1.25 -0.89
CA LEU A 59 5.09 -1.40 -1.05
C LEU A 59 4.54 -2.26 0.08
N CYS A 60 3.30 -1.97 0.46
CA CYS A 60 2.51 -2.80 1.34
C CYS A 60 2.05 -4.04 0.57
N ILE A 61 2.44 -5.20 1.08
CA ILE A 61 2.06 -6.49 0.51
C ILE A 61 1.35 -7.34 1.56
N ASP A 62 0.55 -8.28 1.09
CA ASP A 62 -0.02 -9.31 1.97
C ASP A 62 1.12 -10.15 2.56
N GLY A 63 1.03 -10.41 3.85
CA GLY A 63 2.05 -11.17 4.57
C GLY A 63 2.18 -10.77 6.04
N CYS A 64 3.17 -11.34 6.69
CA CYS A 64 3.40 -11.19 8.11
C CYS A 64 4.88 -11.35 8.45
N ARG A 65 5.28 -10.91 9.64
CA ARG A 65 6.58 -11.21 10.24
C ARG A 65 6.35 -11.86 11.60
N GLY A 66 7.03 -12.97 11.87
CA GLY A 66 6.99 -13.62 13.18
C GLY A 66 7.62 -12.80 14.29
N MET A 67 8.52 -11.86 13.94
CA MET A 67 9.16 -10.94 14.88
C MET A 67 9.23 -9.51 14.34
N GLY A 68 8.89 -8.54 15.20
CA GLY A 68 9.18 -7.12 14.95
C GLY A 68 8.40 -6.48 13.80
N GLY A 69 7.27 -7.05 13.40
CA GLY A 69 6.44 -6.55 12.30
C GLY A 69 4.96 -6.87 12.50
N ASN A 70 4.16 -6.63 11.47
CA ASN A 70 2.75 -6.97 11.51
C ASN A 70 2.54 -8.50 11.46
N ILE A 71 1.54 -8.95 12.18
CA ILE A 71 1.10 -10.34 12.26
C ILE A 71 -0.17 -10.56 11.45
N CYS A 72 -0.51 -11.83 11.30
CA CYS A 72 -1.74 -12.24 10.65
C CYS A 72 -2.99 -11.86 11.45
N PRO A 73 -4.14 -11.70 10.76
CA PRO A 73 -5.44 -11.62 11.39
C PRO A 73 -5.72 -12.84 12.28
N THR A 74 -6.73 -12.72 13.14
CA THR A 74 -7.20 -13.83 13.98
C THR A 74 -7.52 -15.06 13.13
N GLU A 75 -7.24 -16.26 13.66
CA GLU A 75 -7.39 -17.58 12.99
C GLU A 75 -6.35 -17.90 11.90
N LEU A 76 -5.42 -16.98 11.60
CA LEU A 76 -4.31 -17.22 10.68
C LEU A 76 -2.98 -17.23 11.43
N VAL A 77 -2.04 -18.06 10.97
CA VAL A 77 -0.70 -18.20 11.52
C VAL A 77 0.32 -17.74 10.47
N CYS A 78 1.32 -17.00 10.95
CA CYS A 78 2.41 -16.56 10.10
C CYS A 78 3.35 -17.73 9.79
N THR A 79 3.65 -17.97 8.52
CA THR A 79 4.64 -19.00 8.13
C THR A 79 6.07 -18.61 8.52
N SER A 80 6.34 -17.32 8.68
CA SER A 80 7.64 -16.81 9.14
C SER A 80 7.70 -16.73 10.67
N PRO A 81 8.72 -17.32 11.32
CA PRO A 81 8.94 -17.20 12.75
C PRO A 81 9.85 -16.02 13.13
N ASP A 82 10.40 -15.27 12.16
CA ASP A 82 11.42 -14.24 12.38
C ASP A 82 11.06 -12.93 11.69
N THR A 83 12.05 -12.10 11.36
CA THR A 83 11.84 -10.80 10.71
C THR A 83 11.65 -10.92 9.20
N THR A 84 11.71 -12.11 8.60
CA THR A 84 11.42 -12.30 7.17
C THR A 84 9.91 -12.25 6.90
N ILE A 85 9.54 -11.89 5.66
CA ILE A 85 8.13 -11.88 5.25
C ILE A 85 7.69 -13.32 5.02
N GLY A 86 6.67 -13.73 5.76
CA GLY A 86 5.92 -14.95 5.52
C GLY A 86 4.49 -14.66 5.06
N ASP A 87 3.74 -15.74 4.89
CA ASP A 87 2.35 -15.73 4.48
C ASP A 87 1.44 -15.99 5.67
N CYS A 88 0.23 -15.45 5.61
CA CYS A 88 -0.83 -15.77 6.55
C CYS A 88 -1.62 -16.97 6.06
N ILE A 89 -1.43 -18.12 6.72
CA ILE A 89 -2.11 -19.36 6.37
C ILE A 89 -3.08 -19.77 7.46
N VAL A 90 -4.12 -20.52 7.09
CA VAL A 90 -4.93 -21.22 8.08
C VAL A 90 -4.02 -22.19 8.82
N ASP A 91 -4.12 -22.23 10.15
CA ASP A 91 -3.46 -23.28 10.92
C ASP A 91 -4.13 -24.62 10.59
N THR A 92 -3.65 -25.28 9.55
CA THR A 92 -4.13 -26.61 9.15
C THR A 92 -3.65 -27.69 10.12
N GLY A 93 -2.94 -27.32 11.19
CA GLY A 93 -2.55 -28.16 12.32
C GLY A 93 -2.15 -29.56 11.89
N THR A 94 -0.86 -29.83 11.72
CA THR A 94 -0.38 -31.22 11.70
C THR A 94 -0.78 -31.90 13.00
N GLY A 95 -1.91 -32.61 12.95
CA GLY A 95 -2.30 -33.67 13.86
C GLY A 95 -2.85 -33.20 15.21
N GLY A 96 -4.16 -32.94 15.25
CA GLY A 96 -4.97 -33.50 16.34
C GLY A 96 -4.86 -35.03 16.33
N ALA A 97 -3.78 -35.57 16.87
CA ALA A 97 -3.57 -36.99 17.11
C ALA A 97 -2.96 -37.16 18.51
N GLY A 98 -3.78 -36.99 19.55
CA GLY A 98 -3.31 -37.17 20.93
C GLY A 98 -4.22 -36.69 22.05
N GLY A 99 -5.54 -36.79 21.92
CA GLY A 99 -6.50 -36.52 23.01
C GLY A 99 -7.07 -37.80 23.61
N GLY A 100 -6.22 -38.77 23.96
CA GLY A 100 -6.61 -40.05 24.55
C GLY A 100 -6.25 -40.16 26.03
N THR A 101 -7.30 -40.24 26.86
CA THR A 101 -7.38 -40.74 28.25
C THR A 101 -6.65 -40.02 29.39
N GLY A 102 -7.42 -39.46 30.33
CA GLY A 102 -7.02 -39.37 31.73
C GLY A 102 -7.43 -38.09 32.47
N GLY A 103 -8.66 -38.03 32.97
CA GLY A 103 -9.08 -36.95 33.88
C GLY A 103 -10.50 -37.13 34.39
N THR A 104 -10.69 -38.00 35.39
CA THR A 104 -11.93 -38.07 36.16
C THR A 104 -12.07 -36.84 37.06
N GLY A 105 -13.19 -36.13 36.94
CA GLY A 105 -13.75 -35.32 38.04
C GLY A 105 -13.88 -33.83 37.75
N GLY A 106 -15.13 -33.35 37.63
CA GLY A 106 -15.45 -31.93 37.64
C GLY A 106 -16.78 -31.60 36.98
N THR A 107 -17.86 -31.69 37.76
CA THR A 107 -19.22 -31.30 37.42
C THR A 107 -19.36 -29.81 37.03
N GLY A 108 -20.14 -29.53 35.98
CA GLY A 108 -20.98 -28.32 35.91
C GLY A 108 -20.84 -27.48 34.65
N GLY A 109 -21.90 -27.43 33.82
CA GLY A 109 -22.09 -26.35 32.84
C GLY A 109 -22.76 -26.75 31.53
N THR A 110 -24.09 -26.80 31.51
CA THR A 110 -25.01 -26.65 30.35
C THR A 110 -24.56 -25.53 29.40
N ALA A 111 -24.79 -25.49 28.07
CA ALA A 111 -25.65 -26.21 27.14
C ALA A 111 -25.11 -26.02 25.71
N ALA A 112 -25.62 -26.85 24.80
CA ALA A 112 -25.29 -26.94 23.38
C ALA A 112 -25.64 -25.70 22.53
N SER A 113 -24.94 -25.58 21.40
CA SER A 113 -25.57 -25.35 20.11
C SER A 113 -24.63 -25.81 18.98
N GLY A 114 -25.03 -26.88 18.30
CA GLY A 114 -24.42 -27.31 17.05
C GLY A 114 -24.83 -26.41 15.88
N GLY A 115 -24.02 -26.44 14.82
CA GLY A 115 -24.30 -25.86 13.52
C GLY A 115 -23.54 -26.62 12.44
N SER A 116 -24.28 -27.35 11.62
CA SER A 116 -23.82 -28.14 10.49
C SER A 116 -23.76 -27.31 9.20
N GLY A 117 -22.88 -27.71 8.27
CA GLY A 117 -22.99 -27.42 6.82
C GLY A 117 -22.46 -26.04 6.40
N GLY A 118 -21.93 -25.85 5.20
CA GLY A 118 -21.78 -26.73 4.05
C GLY A 118 -20.92 -26.00 3.02
N GLY A 119 -20.26 -26.75 2.15
CA GLY A 119 -19.62 -26.18 0.98
C GLY A 119 -20.67 -25.65 0.00
N VAL A 120 -20.45 -24.45 -0.52
CA VAL A 120 -20.85 -24.05 -1.87
C VAL A 120 -19.80 -23.10 -2.42
N SER A 121 -19.41 -23.37 -3.66
CA SER A 121 -18.67 -22.47 -4.53
C SER A 121 -19.45 -21.18 -4.71
N ALA A 122 -18.78 -20.04 -4.58
CA ALA A 122 -19.22 -18.78 -5.16
C ALA A 122 -18.04 -18.22 -5.98
N ALA A 123 -18.13 -18.43 -7.29
CA ALA A 123 -17.53 -17.56 -8.29
C ALA A 123 -18.40 -16.28 -8.41
N PRO A 124 -17.91 -15.23 -9.09
CA PRO A 124 -17.96 -13.85 -8.60
C PRO A 124 -19.29 -13.15 -8.87
N ASP A 125 -19.69 -12.27 -7.94
CA ASP A 125 -20.60 -11.18 -8.23
C ASP A 125 -19.80 -9.89 -8.35
N GLU A 126 -19.70 -9.43 -9.58
CA GLU A 126 -19.30 -8.08 -9.95
C GLU A 126 -20.36 -7.10 -9.44
N SER A 127 -19.96 -6.08 -8.69
CA SER A 127 -20.77 -4.87 -8.48
C SER A 127 -19.88 -3.72 -8.01
N GLY A 128 -19.37 -3.00 -9.00
CA GLY A 128 -19.36 -1.53 -9.04
C GLY A 128 -18.57 -0.79 -7.99
N ASP A 129 -17.39 -0.32 -8.37
CA ASP A 129 -17.09 1.12 -8.38
C ASP A 129 -15.89 1.34 -9.29
N ASP A 130 -16.19 1.54 -10.57
CA ASP A 130 -15.27 2.18 -11.49
C ASP A 130 -15.03 3.60 -10.98
N GLY A 131 -14.07 3.75 -10.07
CA GLY A 131 -13.39 5.00 -9.77
C GLY A 131 -12.59 5.44 -10.99
N GLY A 132 -13.29 5.70 -12.08
CA GLY A 132 -12.75 6.20 -13.32
C GLY A 132 -12.02 7.50 -13.02
N CYS A 133 -10.70 7.45 -13.12
CA CYS A 133 -9.86 8.62 -13.25
C CYS A 133 -10.30 9.35 -14.54
N ALA A 134 -11.27 10.24 -14.42
CA ALA A 134 -11.70 11.12 -15.49
C ALA A 134 -10.55 12.08 -15.79
N CYS A 135 -9.72 11.72 -16.77
CA CYS A 135 -8.77 12.65 -17.35
C CYS A 135 -9.59 13.73 -18.08
N THR A 136 -9.86 14.86 -17.43
CA THR A 136 -10.25 16.06 -18.15
C THR A 136 -9.07 16.46 -19.01
N THR A 137 -9.10 16.10 -20.29
CA THR A 137 -8.27 16.76 -21.29
C THR A 137 -8.62 18.25 -21.23
N ALA A 138 -7.63 19.07 -20.90
CA ALA A 138 -7.78 20.52 -20.97
C ALA A 138 -8.16 20.87 -22.42
N GLY A 139 -9.43 21.21 -22.62
CA GLY A 139 -9.97 21.60 -23.91
C GLY A 139 -9.17 22.76 -24.48
N SER A 140 -8.44 22.48 -25.56
CA SER A 140 -7.81 23.47 -26.41
C SER A 140 -8.88 24.18 -27.26
N LYS A 141 -9.33 25.35 -26.79
CA LYS A 141 -10.06 26.39 -27.56
C LYS A 141 -9.73 27.76 -26.92
N GLY A 142 -9.19 28.77 -27.58
CA GLY A 142 -8.91 28.93 -28.99
C GLY A 142 -7.96 30.11 -29.22
N TRP A 143 -7.25 30.00 -30.33
CA TRP A 143 -6.44 31.02 -30.98
C TRP A 143 -7.34 32.18 -31.44
N GLY A 144 -7.04 33.42 -31.05
CA GLY A 144 -7.63 34.59 -31.69
C GLY A 144 -7.45 35.92 -30.95
N GLY A 145 -6.58 36.78 -31.47
CA GLY A 145 -6.78 38.24 -31.40
C GLY A 145 -5.88 39.04 -30.45
N THR A 146 -4.76 39.53 -31.00
CA THR A 146 -4.27 40.93 -30.94
C THR A 146 -4.30 41.71 -29.62
N PHE A 147 -3.13 42.12 -29.09
CA PHE A 147 -2.72 43.51 -28.76
C PHE A 147 -1.19 43.48 -28.55
N ALA A 148 -0.39 43.93 -29.51
CA ALA A 148 0.16 45.29 -29.62
C ALA A 148 1.34 45.59 -28.65
N ALA A 149 2.51 45.77 -29.27
CA ALA A 149 3.62 46.67 -28.92
C ALA A 149 4.38 46.49 -27.59
N GLY A 150 5.67 46.17 -27.70
CA GLY A 150 6.63 46.23 -26.59
C GLY A 150 8.07 45.93 -27.02
N LEU A 151 8.64 46.81 -27.85
CA LEU A 151 10.08 46.90 -28.11
C LEU A 151 10.86 47.03 -26.80
N PHE A 152 11.78 46.09 -26.50
CA PHE A 152 13.06 46.42 -25.87
C PHE A 152 14.13 45.41 -26.32
N ALA A 153 14.97 45.88 -27.22
CA ALA A 153 16.25 45.28 -27.58
C ALA A 153 17.30 45.70 -26.57
N PHE A 154 18.00 44.76 -25.93
CA PHE A 154 19.36 44.84 -25.37
C PHE A 154 19.75 43.40 -24.99
N GLY A 155 20.86 42.79 -25.35
CA GLY A 155 22.06 43.18 -26.05
C GLY A 155 22.99 41.98 -25.93
N ALA A 156 23.54 41.51 -27.05
CA ALA A 156 24.56 40.49 -27.05
C ALA A 156 25.83 41.06 -26.39
N VAL A 157 26.32 40.42 -25.32
CA VAL A 157 27.70 40.60 -24.87
C VAL A 157 28.43 39.28 -25.03
N ALA A 158 29.18 39.25 -26.12
CA ALA A 158 30.17 38.24 -26.42
C ALA A 158 31.37 38.33 -25.47
N LEU A 159 32.06 37.19 -25.35
CA LEU A 159 33.52 37.07 -25.25
C LEU A 159 34.23 37.88 -24.14
N MET A 160 34.69 37.16 -23.11
CA MET A 160 36.11 37.16 -22.73
C MET A 160 36.39 35.95 -21.82
N ARG A 161 37.02 34.89 -22.33
CA ARG A 161 38.47 34.75 -22.53
C ARG A 161 39.19 34.38 -21.21
N ARG A 162 39.39 33.08 -21.07
CA ARG A 162 40.72 32.42 -21.03
C ARG A 162 41.60 32.71 -19.80
N ARG A 163 41.90 31.61 -19.10
CA ARG A 163 43.15 31.29 -18.38
C ARG A 163 43.65 32.30 -17.34
N ARG A 164 43.57 31.89 -16.08
CA ARG A 164 44.70 31.94 -15.13
C ARG A 164 44.69 30.58 -14.41
N ARG A 165 45.59 29.69 -14.82
CA ARG A 165 46.85 29.34 -14.14
C ARG A 165 46.59 28.74 -12.78
#